data_AF-A0A2N3ATA3-F1
#
_entry.id   AF-A0A2N3ATA3-F1
#
_cell.length_a   1.000
_cell.length_b   1.000
_cell.length_c   1.000
_cell.angle_alpha   90.00
_cell.angle_beta   90.00
_cell.angle_gamma   90.00
#
_symmetry.space_group_name_H-M   'P 1'
#
loop_
_entity.id
_entity.type
_entity.pdbx_description
1 polymer ?
#
loop_
_entity_poly.entity_id
_entity_poly.type
_entity_poly.pdbx_seq_one_letter_code
_entity_poly.pdbx_strand_id
1 'polypeptide(L)' 'MNAPRALAVSPPSGPRAGTVTLDYDGRWRRRAALATDDGMRFLLDLPEASDLRDG' A
#
# COMPACT_ATOMS: atom_id res chain seq x y z
N MET A 1 -1.21 -5.50 18.67
CA MET A 1 -1.64 -4.22 18.06
C MET A 1 -2.35 -4.54 16.76
N ASN A 2 -3.55 -3.98 16.53
CA ASN A 2 -4.31 -4.18 15.31
C ASN A 2 -3.97 -3.02 14.34
N ALA A 3 -3.39 -3.31 13.17
CA ALA A 3 -3.06 -2.30 12.17
C ALA A 3 -4.20 -2.14 11.15
N PRO A 4 -4.43 -0.94 10.59
CA PRO A 4 -5.44 -0.75 9.55
C PRO A 4 -5.13 -1.60 8.32
N ARG A 5 -6.19 -2.07 7.63
CA ARG A 5 -6.08 -2.89 6.43
C ARG A 5 -6.48 -2.10 5.19
N ALA A 6 -5.59 -2.05 4.22
CA ALA A 6 -5.87 -1.57 2.87
C ALA A 6 -6.36 -2.75 2.02
N LEU A 7 -7.61 -2.69 1.58
CA LEU A 7 -8.30 -3.81 0.90
C LEU A 7 -8.44 -3.61 -0.62
N ALA A 8 -8.14 -2.41 -1.12
CA ALA A 8 -8.26 -2.04 -2.53
C ALA A 8 -7.24 -0.97 -2.88
N VAL A 9 -6.93 -0.88 -4.18
CA VAL A 9 -6.16 0.22 -4.78
C VAL A 9 -7.12 1.02 -5.65
N SER A 10 -7.13 2.33 -5.46
CA SER A 10 -7.95 3.26 -6.24
C SER A 10 -7.06 4.34 -6.84
N PRO A 11 -7.45 4.93 -7.98
CA PRO A 11 -6.79 6.13 -8.47
C PRO A 11 -6.74 7.21 -7.40
N PRO A 12 -5.67 8.02 -7.37
CA PRO A 12 -5.52 9.06 -6.38
C PRO A 12 -6.67 10.08 -6.49
N SER A 13 -7.38 10.28 -5.37
CA SER A 13 -8.41 11.31 -5.25
C SER A 13 -8.21 12.08 -3.96
N GLY A 14 -7.86 13.37 -4.07
CA GLY A 14 -7.69 14.26 -2.91
C GLY A 14 -6.33 14.15 -2.20
N PRO A 15 -6.21 14.73 -1.00
CA PRO A 15 -4.98 14.75 -0.22
C PRO A 15 -4.54 13.35 0.22
N ARG A 16 -3.22 13.09 0.21
CA ARG A 16 -2.63 11.81 0.65
C ARG A 16 -2.28 11.87 2.14
N ALA A 17 -2.60 10.81 2.87
CA ALA A 17 -2.21 10.66 4.26
C ALA A 17 -0.73 10.26 4.44
N GLY A 18 -0.10 9.71 3.39
CA GLY A 18 1.30 9.30 3.39
C GLY A 18 1.70 8.71 2.03
N THR A 19 2.99 8.41 1.88
CA THR A 19 3.57 7.75 0.71
C THR A 19 4.30 6.48 1.14
N VAL A 20 4.43 5.51 0.24
CA VAL A 20 5.24 4.31 0.45
C VAL A 20 6.13 4.18 -0.77
N THR A 21 7.45 4.16 -0.56
CA THR A 21 8.38 3.86 -1.65
C THR A 21 8.58 2.36 -1.80
N LEU A 22 8.32 1.83 -3.00
CA LEU A 22 8.54 0.43 -3.36
C LEU A 22 9.54 0.33 -4.51
N ASP A 23 10.45 -0.65 -4.44
CA ASP A 23 11.27 -1.04 -5.57
C ASP A 23 10.43 -1.73 -6.65
N TYR A 24 11.02 -1.95 -7.83
CA TYR A 24 10.31 -2.51 -8.98
C TYR A 24 9.66 -3.87 -8.66
N ASP A 25 10.44 -4.78 -8.06
CA ASP A 25 9.97 -6.12 -7.70
C ASP A 25 8.93 -6.09 -6.56
N GLY A 26 8.99 -5.07 -5.71
CA GLY A 26 8.06 -4.84 -4.61
C GLY A 26 6.70 -4.30 -5.02
N ARG A 27 6.46 -3.99 -6.30
CA ARG A 27 5.15 -3.50 -6.77
C ARG A 27 4.14 -4.60 -7.02
N TRP A 28 4.57 -5.83 -7.29
CA TRP A 28 3.65 -6.95 -7.48
C TRP A 28 3.28 -7.61 -6.15
N ARG A 29 2.16 -7.21 -5.54
CA ARG A 29 1.78 -7.68 -4.19
C ARG A 29 0.29 -7.95 -4.07
N ARG A 30 -0.03 -8.96 -3.25
CA ARG A 30 -1.39 -9.23 -2.72
C ARG A 30 -1.48 -8.86 -1.24
N ARG A 31 -0.53 -9.35 -0.45
CA ARG A 31 -0.46 -9.18 1.00
C ARG A 31 0.91 -8.73 1.44
N ALA A 32 0.99 -7.71 2.28
CA ALA A 32 2.23 -7.25 2.87
C ALA A 32 1.98 -6.38 4.10
N ALA A 33 2.88 -6.43 5.08
CA ALA A 33 2.97 -5.38 6.09
C ALA A 33 3.84 -4.25 5.50
N LEU A 34 3.29 -3.05 5.40
CA LEU A 34 3.97 -1.88 4.86
C LEU A 34 4.00 -0.77 5.90
N ALA A 35 4.98 0.12 5.73
CA ALA A 35 5.05 1.38 6.44
C ALA A 35 5.14 2.49 5.39
N THR A 36 4.42 3.58 5.63
CA THR A 36 4.66 4.83 4.92
C THR A 36 6.05 5.38 5.23
N ASP A 37 6.53 6.29 4.40
CA ASP A 37 7.85 6.91 4.55
C ASP A 37 7.95 7.73 5.86
N ASP A 38 6.82 8.17 6.43
CA ASP A 38 6.71 8.82 7.74
C ASP A 38 6.44 7.84 8.91
N GLY A 39 6.39 6.52 8.63
CA GLY A 39 6.38 5.46 9.64
C GLY A 39 5.00 4.93 10.06
N MET A 40 3.91 5.36 9.43
CA MET A 40 2.57 4.80 9.65
C MET A 40 2.49 3.38 9.10
N ARG A 41 2.17 2.41 9.96
CA ARG A 41 2.08 0.99 9.60
C ARG A 41 0.67 0.60 9.18
N PHE A 42 0.56 -0.18 8.12
CA PHE A 42 -0.70 -0.78 7.67
C PHE A 42 -0.45 -2.16 7.03
N LEU A 43 -1.54 -2.92 6.87
CA LEU A 43 -1.53 -4.20 6.18
C LEU A 43 -2.19 -4.03 4.81
N LEU A 44 -1.45 -4.32 3.75
CA LEU A 44 -2.04 -4.53 2.43
C LEU A 44 -2.65 -5.93 2.40
N ASP A 45 -3.92 -6.03 2.02
CA ASP A 45 -4.62 -7.30 1.84
C ASP A 45 -5.64 -7.22 0.70
N LEU A 46 -5.11 -7.32 -0.51
CA LEU A 46 -5.86 -7.30 -1.76
C LEU A 46 -6.50 -8.67 -2.05
N PRO A 47 -7.62 -8.70 -2.79
CA PRO A 47 -8.24 -9.95 -3.22
C PRO A 47 -7.29 -10.82 -4.06
N GLU A 48 -6.46 -10.20 -4.90
CA GLU A 48 -5.48 -10.83 -5.78
C GLU A 48 -4.16 -10.04 -5.81
N ALA A 49 -3.11 -10.62 -6.40
CA ALA A 49 -1.86 -9.89 -6.60
C ALA A 49 -2.07 -8.83 -7.68
N SER A 50 -1.66 -7.60 -7.40
CA SER A 50 -1.82 -6.48 -8.32
C SER A 50 -0.51 -5.72 -8.45
N ASP A 51 -0.34 -5.07 -9.60
CA ASP A 51 0.74 -4.13 -9.85
C ASP A 51 0.42 -2.79 -9.15
N LEU A 52 1.15 -2.50 -8.06
CA LEU A 52 1.10 -1.24 -7.34
C LEU A 52 1.84 -0.17 -8.15
N ARG A 53 1.12 0.41 -9.11
CA ARG A 53 1.64 1.47 -9.96
C ARG A 53 2.01 2.69 -9.13
N ASP A 54 3.04 3.39 -9.61
CA ASP A 54 3.36 4.72 -9.11
C ASP A 54 2.18 5.67 -9.36
N GLY A 55 1.82 6.46 -8.35
CA GLY A 55 0.77 7.48 -8.46
C GLY A 55 -0.27 7.49 -7.37
#